data_AF-A0A3S4W1Z7-F1
#
_entry.id   AF-A0A3S4W1Z7-F1
#
_cell.length_a   1.000
_cell.length_b   1.000
_cell.length_c   1.000
_cell.angle_alpha   90.00
_cell.angle_beta   90.00
_cell.angle_gamma   90.00
#
_symmetry.space_group_name_H-M   'P 1'
#
loop_
_entity.id
_entity.type
_entity.pdbx_description
1 polymer ?
#
loop_
_entity_poly.entity_id
_entity_poly.type
_entity_poly.pdbx_seq_one_letter_code
_entity_poly.pdbx_strand_id
1 'polypeptide(L)'
;MVQHKLSLNELASAVKLFPQVLINVRFTGGENPLESEAVKAVAADVEKRLEGKGRILLRKSGTEPLIRVMVECQDGELAQQCAEEIAEAVKTN
;
A
#
# COMPACT_ATOMS: atom_id res chain seq x y z
N MET A 1 -6.35 8.31 -28.56
CA MET A 1 -5.35 7.98 -29.59
C MET A 1 -5.72 8.54 -30.96
N VAL A 2 -6.84 8.14 -31.58
CA VAL A 2 -7.22 8.57 -32.95
C VAL A 2 -7.59 10.06 -33.06
N GLN A 3 -8.34 10.61 -32.09
CA GLN A 3 -8.81 12.00 -32.14
C GLN A 3 -7.70 13.03 -31.85
N HIS A 4 -6.75 12.67 -30.98
CA HIS A 4 -5.62 13.52 -30.59
C HIS A 4 -4.34 13.29 -31.42
N LYS A 5 -4.32 12.28 -32.30
CA LYS A 5 -3.13 11.84 -33.06
C LYS A 5 -1.87 11.59 -32.20
N LEU A 6 -2.07 11.23 -30.93
CA LEU A 6 -1.02 10.87 -29.99
C LEU A 6 -1.07 9.37 -29.69
N SER A 7 0.10 8.77 -29.48
CA SER A 7 0.29 7.43 -28.96
C SER A 7 -0.16 7.32 -27.50
N LEU A 8 -0.36 6.09 -27.02
CA LEU A 8 -0.72 5.84 -25.63
C LEU A 8 0.36 6.34 -24.65
N ASN A 9 1.62 6.17 -25.01
CA ASN A 9 2.76 6.62 -24.21
C ASN A 9 2.75 8.16 -24.05
N GLU A 10 2.51 8.89 -25.14
CA GLU A 10 2.44 10.36 -25.10
C GLU A 10 1.28 10.84 -24.23
N LEU A 11 0.12 10.19 -24.33
CA LEU A 11 -1.05 10.54 -23.50
C LEU A 11 -0.80 10.27 -22.01
N ALA A 12 -0.07 9.20 -21.66
CA ALA A 12 0.23 8.83 -20.28
C ALA A 12 1.34 9.67 -19.64
N SER A 13 2.20 10.31 -20.45
CA SER A 13 3.40 11.03 -19.99
C SER A 13 3.12 12.20 -19.02
N ALA A 14 1.91 12.77 -19.07
CA ALA A 14 1.47 13.84 -18.17
C ALA A 14 1.21 13.38 -16.74
N VAL A 15 0.99 12.06 -16.52
CA VAL A 15 0.71 11.50 -15.20
C VAL A 15 2.02 10.96 -14.60
N LYS A 16 2.51 11.63 -13.56
CA LYS A 16 3.64 11.13 -12.77
C LYS A 16 3.12 10.15 -11.73
N LEU A 17 3.47 8.88 -11.88
CA LEU A 17 3.15 7.84 -10.90
C LEU A 17 4.14 7.90 -9.72
N PHE A 18 3.62 7.76 -8.51
CA PHE A 18 4.47 7.53 -7.35
C PHE A 18 4.90 6.06 -7.31
N PRO A 19 6.11 5.77 -6.84
CA PRO A 19 6.46 4.45 -6.36
C PRO A 19 5.36 3.88 -5.46
N GLN A 20 4.97 2.63 -5.73
CA GLN A 20 3.92 1.93 -4.99
C GLN A 20 4.38 0.50 -4.73
N VAL A 21 4.17 0.06 -3.50
CA VAL A 21 4.48 -1.29 -3.02
C VAL A 21 3.20 -1.93 -2.52
N LEU A 22 2.95 -3.17 -2.94
CA LEU A 22 1.81 -3.98 -2.51
C LEU A 22 2.33 -5.32 -1.98
N ILE A 23 2.17 -5.54 -0.67
CA ILE A 23 2.49 -6.81 -0.01
C ILE A 23 1.18 -7.52 0.36
N ASN A 24 1.09 -8.79 -0.04
CA ASN A 24 -0.04 -9.65 0.30
C ASN A 24 0.35 -10.54 1.48
N VAL A 25 -0.25 -10.29 2.64
CA VAL A 25 -0.03 -11.11 3.83
C VAL A 25 -1.16 -12.13 3.94
N ARG A 26 -0.84 -13.42 3.94
CA ARG A 26 -1.83 -14.47 4.16
C ARG A 26 -2.21 -14.50 5.64
N PHE A 27 -3.51 -14.57 5.91
CA PHE A 27 -4.02 -14.76 7.26
C PHE A 27 -5.01 -15.93 7.25
N THR A 28 -4.91 -16.82 8.23
CA THR A 28 -5.76 -18.01 8.33
C THR A 28 -6.56 -17.93 9.61
N GLY A 29 -7.89 -17.79 9.49
CA GLY A 29 -8.89 -18.00 10.55
C GLY A 29 -8.56 -17.48 11.94
N GLY A 30 -9.19 -16.37 12.34
CA GLY A 30 -9.04 -15.74 13.64
C GLY A 30 -9.75 -14.38 13.66
N GLU A 31 -9.37 -13.51 14.59
CA GLU A 31 -9.76 -12.09 14.56
C GLU A 31 -9.11 -11.38 13.36
N ASN A 32 -9.74 -10.31 12.88
CA ASN A 32 -9.20 -9.52 11.77
C ASN A 32 -7.90 -8.83 12.23
N PRO A 33 -6.73 -9.11 11.63
CA PRO A 33 -5.48 -8.49 12.06
C PRO A 33 -5.50 -6.96 12.01
N LEU A 34 -6.33 -6.38 11.13
CA LEU A 34 -6.52 -4.93 11.04
C LEU A 34 -7.19 -4.32 12.27
N GLU A 35 -7.85 -5.13 13.10
CA GLU A 35 -8.43 -4.67 14.37
C GLU A 35 -7.44 -4.70 15.54
N SER A 36 -6.29 -5.37 15.37
CA SER A 36 -5.25 -5.41 16.40
C SER A 36 -4.70 -4.01 16.67
N GLU A 37 -4.63 -3.65 17.95
CA GLU A 37 -4.02 -2.38 18.40
C GLU A 37 -2.55 -2.28 17.98
N ALA A 38 -1.84 -3.41 17.91
CA ALA A 38 -0.45 -3.43 17.43
C ALA A 38 -0.35 -3.02 15.95
N VAL A 39 -1.26 -3.53 15.11
CA VAL A 39 -1.31 -3.18 13.68
C VAL A 39 -1.75 -1.73 13.50
N LYS A 40 -2.74 -1.27 14.26
CA LYS A 40 -3.21 0.12 14.23
C LYS A 40 -2.11 1.11 14.64
N ALA A 41 -1.33 0.80 15.67
CA ALA A 41 -0.22 1.63 16.11
C ALA A 41 0.86 1.78 15.02
N VAL A 42 1.29 0.66 14.42
CA VAL A 42 2.28 0.68 13.32
C VAL A 42 1.74 1.44 12.10
N ALA A 43 0.47 1.22 11.75
CA ALA A 43 -0.17 1.93 10.65
C ALA A 43 -0.20 3.45 10.88
N ALA A 44 -0.55 3.91 12.09
CA ALA A 44 -0.57 5.33 12.43
C ALA A 44 0.84 5.97 12.39
N ASP A 45 1.86 5.26 12.85
CA ASP A 45 3.25 5.72 12.78
C ASP A 45 3.75 5.84 11.34
N VAL A 46 3.36 4.90 10.46
CA VAL A 46 3.64 4.98 9.02
C VAL A 46 2.87 6.13 8.37
N GLU A 47 1.58 6.29 8.67
CA GLU A 47 0.77 7.40 8.14
C GLU A 47 1.39 8.76 8.45
N LYS A 48 1.83 8.95 9.70
CA LYS A 48 2.52 10.17 10.12
C LYS A 48 3.83 10.37 9.36
N ARG A 49 4.61 9.30 9.13
CA ARG A 49 5.83 9.38 8.31
C ARG A 49 5.56 9.74 6.86
N LEU A 50 4.39 9.39 6.32
CA LEU A 50 4.01 9.62 4.92
C LEU A 50 3.19 10.89 4.70
N GLU A 51 2.84 11.62 5.77
CA GLU A 51 2.01 12.82 5.70
C GLU A 51 2.54 13.81 4.65
N GLY A 52 1.67 14.19 3.70
CA GLY A 52 2.00 15.11 2.61
C GLY A 52 2.87 14.55 1.47
N LYS A 53 3.37 13.32 1.58
CA LYS A 53 4.26 12.71 0.56
C LYS A 53 3.89 11.29 0.13
N GLY A 54 2.86 10.71 0.71
CA GLY A 54 2.39 9.37 0.40
C GLY A 54 1.09 9.00 1.13
N ARG A 55 0.71 7.73 1.04
CA ARG A 55 -0.42 7.15 1.76
C ARG A 55 -0.26 5.65 1.95
N ILE A 56 -0.97 5.12 2.94
CA ILE A 56 -1.18 3.68 3.11
C ILE A 56 -2.61 3.30 2.70
N LEU A 57 -2.79 2.04 2.32
CA LEU A 57 -4.10 1.42 2.14
C LEU A 57 -4.02 -0.01 2.65
N LEU A 58 -4.68 -0.25 3.78
CA LEU A 58 -4.80 -1.56 4.38
C LEU A 58 -6.21 -2.09 4.19
N ARG A 59 -6.35 -3.30 3.66
CA ARG A 59 -7.65 -3.94 3.52
C ARG A 59 -7.57 -5.45 3.50
N LYS A 60 -8.63 -6.09 3.96
CA LYS A 60 -8.86 -7.52 3.69
C LYS A 60 -9.24 -7.74 2.23
N SER A 61 -8.72 -8.81 1.64
CA SER A 61 -9.16 -9.28 0.32
C SER A 61 -10.57 -9.89 0.42
N GLY A 62 -11.44 -9.56 -0.53
CA GLY A 62 -12.82 -10.05 -0.55
C GLY A 62 -12.96 -11.47 -1.10
N THR A 63 -11.95 -11.96 -1.83
CA THR A 63 -11.98 -13.24 -2.55
C THR A 63 -10.90 -14.21 -2.10
N GLU A 64 -9.93 -13.75 -1.30
CA GLU A 64 -8.77 -14.53 -0.89
C GLU A 64 -8.51 -14.34 0.62
N PRO A 65 -7.90 -15.31 1.32
CA PRO A 65 -7.52 -15.16 2.73
C PRO A 65 -6.24 -14.32 2.89
N LEU A 66 -6.27 -13.08 2.39
CA LEU A 66 -5.15 -12.15 2.37
C LEU A 66 -5.52 -10.79 2.98
N ILE A 67 -4.59 -10.18 3.70
CA ILE A 67 -4.53 -8.75 3.96
C ILE A 67 -3.63 -8.12 2.90
N ARG A 68 -4.13 -7.05 2.28
CA ARG A 68 -3.42 -6.26 1.28
C ARG A 68 -2.86 -5.04 1.97
N VAL A 69 -1.53 -4.97 2.04
CA VAL A 69 -0.76 -3.86 2.57
C VAL A 69 -0.20 -3.09 1.39
N MET A 70 -0.76 -1.91 1.11
CA MET A 70 -0.30 -1.05 0.02
C MET A 70 0.24 0.25 0.58
N VAL A 71 1.41 0.66 0.11
CA VAL A 71 2.03 1.94 0.43
C VAL A 71 2.47 2.59 -0.87
N GLU A 72 2.19 3.87 -1.03
CA GLU A 72 2.73 4.68 -2.12
C GLU A 72 3.30 5.98 -1.58
N CYS A 73 4.47 6.39 -2.07
CA CYS A 73 5.06 7.68 -1.73
C CYS A 73 6.11 8.10 -2.76
N GLN A 74 6.60 9.34 -2.69
CA GLN A 74 7.58 9.88 -3.64
C GLN A 74 8.92 9.12 -3.66
N ASP A 75 9.26 8.45 -2.55
CA ASP A 75 10.49 7.68 -2.38
C ASP A 75 10.17 6.17 -2.39
N GLY A 76 10.74 5.44 -3.34
CA GLY A 76 10.49 4.00 -3.48
C GLY A 76 11.04 3.16 -2.34
N GLU A 77 12.19 3.54 -1.78
CA GLU A 77 12.79 2.81 -0.66
C GLU A 77 11.96 3.02 0.62
N LEU A 78 11.51 4.26 0.85
CA LEU A 78 10.60 4.55 1.96
C LEU A 78 9.28 3.80 1.82
N ALA A 79 8.70 3.74 0.61
CA ALA A 79 7.48 2.99 0.37
C ALA A 79 7.65 1.49 0.68
N GLN A 80 8.79 0.90 0.26
CA GLN A 80 9.12 -0.50 0.55
C GLN A 80 9.26 -0.76 2.04
N GLN A 81 10.06 0.05 2.75
CA GLN A 81 10.29 -0.09 4.18
C GLN A 81 8.99 0.01 4.98
N CYS A 82 8.17 1.01 4.68
CA CYS A 82 6.87 1.20 5.34
C CYS A 82 5.90 0.04 5.06
N ALA A 83 5.87 -0.49 3.84
CA ALA A 83 5.02 -1.63 3.49
C ALA A 83 5.47 -2.90 4.22
N GLU A 84 6.76 -3.17 4.28
CA GLU A 84 7.34 -4.31 4.99
C GLU A 84 7.07 -4.25 6.49
N GLU A 85 7.23 -3.07 7.09
CA GLU A 85 6.99 -2.85 8.52
C GLU A 85 5.53 -3.17 8.90
N ILE A 86 4.56 -2.67 8.14
CA ILE A 86 3.14 -3.00 8.37
C ILE A 86 2.88 -4.49 8.10
N ALA A 87 3.48 -5.06 7.05
CA ALA A 87 3.29 -6.46 6.72
C ALA A 87 3.78 -7.39 7.84
N GLU A 88 4.91 -7.08 8.49
CA GLU A 88 5.42 -7.84 9.64
C GLU A 88 4.50 -7.69 10.87
N ALA A 89 3.97 -6.50 11.13
CA ALA A 89 2.99 -6.29 12.20
C ALA A 89 1.72 -7.15 11.97
N VAL A 90 1.28 -7.28 10.72
CA VAL A 90 0.14 -8.12 10.35
C VAL A 90 0.45 -9.62 10.43
N LYS A 91 1.68 -10.05 10.14
CA LYS A 91 2.09 -11.47 10.26
C LYS A 91 2.22 -11.95 11.70
N THR A 92 2.55 -11.04 12.62
CA THR A 92 2.83 -11.36 14.03
C THR A 92 1.55 -11.37 14.89
N ASN A 93 0.40 -11.01 14.31
CA ASN A 93 -0.93 -11.11 14.91
C ASN A 93 -1.71 -12.29 14.33
#